data_AF-A0A3L7Q3W0-F1
#
_entry.id   AF-A0A3L7Q3W0-F1
#
_cell.length_a   1.000
_cell.length_b   1.000
_cell.length_c   1.000
_cell.angle_alpha   90.00
_cell.angle_beta   90.00
_cell.angle_gamma   90.00
#
_symmetry.space_group_name_H-M   'P 1'
#
loop_
_entity.id
_entity.type
_entity.pdbx_description
1 polymer ?
#
loop_
_entity_poly.entity_id
_entity_poly.type
_entity_poly.pdbx_seq_one_letter_code
_entity_poly.pdbx_strand_id
1 'polypeptide(L)'
;MPDSSPIDLFVPLLLMTSWLILAQWLARWRSASLTVAVPDVADRAAPLDGLRGILALSVLIHHAAIHQQYWQNGEWVHPKSLTLTWLGPAPVAMFFMLTGFLFWGKALRGRRPEPIPLLLGRIRRIVPMYLAAGGVTFIIARALGGGSPPPGDTLDSLLLVISGGFFEYPFQI
;
A
#
# COMPACT_ATOMS: atom_id res chain seq x y z
N MET A 1 -40.40 -9.32 -26.68
CA MET A 1 -39.27 -8.38 -26.93
C MET A 1 -39.12 -7.56 -25.67
N PRO A 2 -38.05 -7.68 -24.88
CA PRO A 2 -37.91 -6.88 -23.67
C PRO A 2 -37.67 -5.42 -24.08
N ASP A 3 -38.47 -4.50 -23.55
CA ASP A 3 -38.26 -3.04 -23.68
C ASP A 3 -36.94 -2.68 -22.99
N SER A 4 -35.87 -2.51 -23.78
CA SER A 4 -34.63 -1.94 -23.28
C SER A 4 -34.87 -0.46 -23.03
N SER A 5 -34.97 -0.09 -21.75
CA SER A 5 -35.11 1.31 -21.36
C SER A 5 -33.85 2.06 -21.81
N PRO A 6 -33.93 3.36 -22.16
CA PRO A 6 -32.76 4.12 -22.59
C PRO A 6 -31.58 4.00 -21.58
N ILE A 7 -31.91 3.87 -20.30
CA ILE A 7 -30.98 3.74 -19.17
C ILE A 7 -30.10 2.49 -19.28
N ASP A 8 -30.60 1.39 -19.85
CA ASP A 8 -29.87 0.12 -20.01
C ASP A 8 -28.68 0.24 -20.97
N LEU A 9 -28.69 1.24 -21.86
CA LEU A 9 -27.57 1.59 -22.74
C LEU A 9 -26.65 2.66 -22.13
N PHE A 10 -27.18 3.58 -21.31
CA PHE A 10 -26.40 4.67 -20.71
C PHE A 10 -25.45 4.20 -19.60
N VAL A 11 -25.89 3.27 -18.75
CA VAL A 11 -25.07 2.76 -17.63
C VAL A 11 -23.79 2.05 -18.11
N PRO A 12 -23.81 1.07 -19.04
CA PRO A 12 -22.58 0.44 -19.53
C PRO A 12 -21.68 1.43 -20.28
N LEU A 13 -22.25 2.43 -20.97
CA LEU A 13 -21.48 3.48 -21.65
C LEU A 13 -20.74 4.40 -20.66
N LEU A 14 -21.36 4.76 -19.54
CA LEU A 14 -20.73 5.51 -18.46
C LEU A 14 -19.65 4.69 -17.74
N LEU A 15 -19.86 3.38 -17.56
CA LEU A 15 -18.86 2.49 -17.00
C LEU A 15 -17.65 2.29 -17.94
N MET A 16 -17.89 2.16 -19.26
CA MET A 16 -16.82 2.05 -20.25
C MET A 16 -16.02 3.35 -20.36
N THR A 17 -16.67 4.52 -20.36
CA THR A 17 -15.98 5.81 -20.44
C THR A 17 -15.20 6.14 -19.15
N SER A 18 -15.72 5.80 -17.97
CA SER A 18 -14.98 5.94 -16.71
C SER A 18 -13.77 5.01 -16.63
N TRP A 19 -13.88 3.76 -17.13
CA TRP A 19 -12.74 2.85 -17.28
C TRP A 19 -11.68 3.40 -18.24
N LEU A 20 -12.09 4.00 -19.36
CA LEU A 20 -11.19 4.61 -20.33
C LEU A 20 -10.51 5.87 -19.77
N ILE A 21 -11.21 6.69 -19.01
CA ILE A 21 -10.64 7.87 -18.33
C ILE A 21 -9.66 7.43 -17.24
N LEU A 22 -9.99 6.41 -16.46
CA LEU A 22 -9.09 5.84 -15.46
C LEU A 22 -7.85 5.20 -16.11
N ALA A 23 -8.04 4.46 -17.21
CA ALA A 23 -6.94 3.88 -17.98
C ALA A 23 -6.04 4.97 -18.59
N GLN A 24 -6.61 6.06 -19.11
CA GLN A 24 -5.86 7.20 -19.64
C GLN A 24 -5.17 8.01 -18.54
N TRP A 25 -5.79 8.17 -17.38
CA TRP A 25 -5.19 8.84 -16.22
C TRP A 25 -4.05 8.00 -15.64
N LEU A 26 -4.22 6.68 -15.52
CA LEU A 26 -3.16 5.74 -15.17
C LEU A 26 -2.07 5.69 -16.23
N ALA A 27 -2.41 5.72 -17.53
CA ALA A 27 -1.43 5.74 -18.62
C ALA A 27 -0.66 7.06 -18.66
N ARG A 28 -1.29 8.20 -18.33
CA ARG A 28 -0.65 9.52 -18.20
C ARG A 28 0.19 9.63 -16.94
N TRP A 29 -0.26 9.09 -15.81
CA TRP A 29 0.55 8.94 -14.61
C TRP A 29 1.76 8.04 -14.89
N ARG A 30 1.53 6.92 -15.58
CA ARG A 30 2.57 5.96 -15.97
C ARG A 30 3.49 6.54 -17.03
N SER A 31 3.04 7.34 -18.00
CA SER A 31 3.86 8.03 -19.01
C SER A 31 4.65 9.20 -18.41
N ALA A 32 4.07 9.97 -17.49
CA ALA A 32 4.79 10.94 -16.68
C ALA A 32 5.84 10.28 -15.76
N SER A 33 5.69 8.99 -15.46
CA SER A 33 6.63 8.17 -14.68
C SER A 33 7.54 7.25 -15.51
N LEU A 34 7.23 7.04 -16.80
CA LEU A 34 7.94 6.16 -17.76
C LEU A 34 8.61 6.94 -18.89
N THR A 35 8.52 8.27 -18.91
CA THR A 35 9.56 9.10 -19.52
C THR A 35 10.78 9.09 -18.59
N VAL A 36 11.22 7.90 -18.23
CA VAL A 36 12.59 7.64 -17.81
C VAL A 36 13.37 7.90 -19.09
N ALA A 37 13.89 9.13 -19.23
CA ALA A 37 15.07 9.31 -20.05
C ALA A 37 15.99 8.17 -19.64
N VAL A 38 16.32 7.25 -20.56
CA VAL A 38 17.35 6.23 -20.30
C VAL A 38 18.55 7.05 -19.89
N PRO A 39 18.88 7.09 -18.59
CA PRO A 39 19.94 7.96 -18.16
C PRO A 39 21.18 7.41 -18.82
N ASP A 40 22.01 8.29 -19.34
CA ASP A 40 23.42 7.96 -19.50
C ASP A 40 23.89 7.26 -18.22
N VAL A 41 24.78 6.27 -18.36
CA VAL A 41 25.16 5.20 -17.40
C VAL A 41 25.64 5.72 -16.01
N ALA A 42 25.56 7.02 -15.77
CA ALA A 42 25.79 7.75 -14.52
C ALA A 42 24.74 7.54 -13.41
N ASP A 43 23.53 7.04 -13.70
CA ASP A 43 22.43 6.92 -12.70
C ASP A 43 22.46 5.58 -11.92
N ARG A 44 23.62 5.29 -11.31
CA ARG A 44 24.05 4.00 -10.71
C ARG A 44 23.16 3.41 -9.60
N ALA A 45 22.00 4.00 -9.28
CA ALA A 45 21.08 3.55 -8.24
C ALA A 45 19.77 2.92 -8.77
N ALA A 46 19.47 3.01 -10.06
CA ALA A 46 18.24 2.43 -10.63
C ALA A 46 18.04 0.92 -10.33
N PRO A 47 19.08 0.06 -10.36
CA PRO A 47 18.94 -1.34 -9.96
C PRO A 47 18.57 -1.53 -8.47
N LEU A 48 18.98 -0.60 -7.60
CA LEU A 48 18.65 -0.64 -6.17
C LEU A 48 17.18 -0.31 -5.93
N ASP A 49 16.59 0.53 -6.78
CA ASP A 49 15.16 0.83 -6.73
C ASP A 49 14.31 -0.36 -7.21
N GLY A 50 14.78 -1.12 -8.20
CA GLY A 50 14.16 -2.40 -8.60
C GLY A 50 14.21 -3.44 -7.47
N LEU A 51 15.35 -3.55 -6.79
CA LEU A 51 15.51 -4.45 -5.65
C LEU A 51 14.54 -4.10 -4.50
N ARG A 52 14.35 -2.80 -4.19
CA ARG A 52 13.34 -2.36 -3.20
C ARG A 52 11.94 -2.85 -3.53
N GLY A 53 11.56 -2.87 -4.81
CA GLY A 53 10.27 -3.40 -5.26
C GLY A 53 10.11 -4.89 -4.96
N ILE A 54 11.15 -5.70 -5.23
CA ILE A 54 11.15 -7.14 -4.93
C ILE A 54 11.06 -7.37 -3.41
N LEU A 55 11.81 -6.61 -2.61
CA LEU A 55 11.75 -6.69 -1.15
C LEU A 55 10.35 -6.34 -0.62
N ALA A 56 9.72 -5.29 -1.17
CA ALA A 56 8.36 -4.90 -0.79
C ALA A 56 7.32 -5.98 -1.13
N LEU A 57 7.46 -6.63 -2.30
CA LEU A 57 6.60 -7.76 -2.69
C LEU A 57 6.74 -8.94 -1.73
N SER A 58 7.96 -9.24 -1.29
CA SER A 58 8.21 -10.29 -0.30
C SER A 58 7.48 -10.02 1.02
N VAL A 59 7.54 -8.78 1.53
CA VAL A 59 6.85 -8.36 2.75
C VAL A 59 5.32 -8.43 2.57
N LEU A 60 4.81 -8.07 1.38
CA LEU A 60 3.39 -8.21 1.06
C LEU A 60 2.93 -9.67 1.11
N ILE A 61 3.70 -10.60 0.54
CA ILE A 61 3.40 -12.04 0.58
C ILE A 61 3.38 -12.55 2.03
N HIS A 62 4.34 -12.11 2.86
CA HIS A 62 4.37 -12.45 4.28
C HIS A 62 3.11 -11.98 5.02
N HIS A 63 2.71 -10.71 4.86
CA HIS A 63 1.48 -10.18 5.48
C HIS A 63 0.22 -10.84 4.94
N ALA A 64 0.15 -11.15 3.64
CA ALA A 64 -0.97 -11.87 3.05
C ALA A 64 -1.15 -13.26 3.68
N ALA A 65 -0.04 -13.96 3.94
CA ALA A 65 -0.07 -15.27 4.60
C ALA A 65 -0.54 -15.18 6.07
N ILE A 66 -0.07 -14.17 6.82
CA ILE A 66 -0.55 -13.92 8.18
C ILE A 66 -2.05 -13.60 8.18
N HIS A 67 -2.50 -12.73 7.28
CA HIS A 67 -3.92 -12.38 7.16
C HIS A 67 -4.79 -13.58 6.78
N GLN A 68 -4.33 -14.42 5.84
CA GLN A 68 -5.03 -15.64 5.48
C GLN A 68 -5.16 -16.59 6.69
N GLN A 69 -4.07 -16.78 7.44
CA GLN A 69 -4.07 -17.63 8.63
C GLN A 69 -4.96 -17.08 9.73
N TYR A 70 -4.94 -15.76 9.94
CA TYR A 70 -5.82 -15.06 10.86
C TYR A 70 -7.30 -15.24 10.48
N TRP A 71 -7.64 -15.12 9.20
CA TRP A 71 -9.01 -15.34 8.72
C TRP A 71 -9.49 -16.78 8.94
N GLN A 72 -8.59 -17.76 8.83
CA GLN A 72 -8.92 -19.18 8.97
C GLN A 72 -9.02 -19.63 10.44
N ASN A 73 -8.11 -19.15 11.29
CA ASN A 73 -7.93 -19.69 12.64
C ASN A 73 -8.25 -18.68 13.74
N GLY A 74 -8.47 -17.40 13.42
CA GLY A 74 -8.68 -16.31 14.39
C GLY A 74 -7.43 -15.88 15.14
N GLU A 75 -6.28 -16.51 14.89
CA GLU A 75 -5.03 -16.25 15.62
C GLU A 75 -4.05 -15.43 14.78
N TRP A 76 -3.53 -14.34 15.37
CA TRP A 76 -2.45 -13.56 14.78
C TRP A 76 -1.09 -14.16 15.14
N VAL A 77 -0.66 -15.15 14.37
CA VAL A 77 0.58 -15.88 14.59
C VAL A 77 1.41 -15.97 13.32
N HIS A 78 2.71 -16.26 13.47
CA HIS A 78 3.59 -16.41 12.33
C HIS A 78 3.18 -17.58 11.42
N PRO A 79 3.45 -17.49 10.11
CA PRO A 79 3.22 -18.58 9.18
C PRO A 79 3.95 -19.85 9.64
N LYS A 80 3.29 -21.01 9.54
CA LYS A 80 3.90 -22.31 9.88
C LYS A 80 5.12 -22.66 9.01
N SER A 81 5.16 -22.12 7.79
CA SER A 81 6.28 -22.31 6.86
C SER A 81 7.43 -21.37 7.19
N LEU A 82 8.62 -21.95 7.38
CA LEU A 82 9.86 -21.21 7.66
C LEU A 82 10.14 -20.14 6.60
N THR A 83 9.97 -20.48 5.31
CA THR A 83 10.20 -19.54 4.20
C THR A 83 9.29 -18.33 4.32
N LEU A 84 8.00 -18.55 4.56
CA LEU A 84 7.02 -17.47 4.71
C LEU A 84 7.31 -16.60 5.93
N THR A 85 7.81 -17.16 7.02
CA THR A 85 8.24 -16.40 8.20
C THR A 85 9.42 -15.49 7.89
N TRP A 86 10.42 -15.94 7.13
CA TRP A 86 11.59 -15.12 6.78
C TRP A 86 11.34 -14.07 5.69
N LEU A 87 10.30 -14.23 4.87
CA LEU A 87 9.90 -13.25 3.85
C LEU A 87 9.43 -11.90 4.43
N GLY A 88 9.23 -11.79 5.74
CA GLY A 88 8.98 -10.51 6.44
C GLY A 88 10.28 -9.84 6.94
N PRO A 89 10.94 -10.39 7.96
CA PRO A 89 12.07 -9.73 8.63
C PRO A 89 13.29 -9.50 7.73
N ALA A 90 13.67 -10.49 6.91
CA ALA A 90 14.90 -10.40 6.13
C ALA A 90 14.82 -9.31 5.04
N PRO A 91 13.73 -9.21 4.26
CA PRO A 91 13.58 -8.13 3.30
C PRO A 91 13.44 -6.74 3.92
N VAL A 92 12.78 -6.62 5.07
CA VAL A 92 12.70 -5.35 5.81
C VAL A 92 14.09 -4.89 6.24
N ALA A 93 14.91 -5.78 6.81
CA ALA A 93 16.29 -5.48 7.17
C ALA A 93 17.11 -5.02 5.94
N MET A 94 16.99 -5.73 4.82
CA MET A 94 17.66 -5.36 3.57
C MET A 94 17.19 -4.00 3.05
N PHE A 95 15.89 -3.68 3.15
CA PHE A 95 15.33 -2.40 2.73
C PHE A 95 15.96 -1.23 3.50
N PHE A 96 16.16 -1.40 4.81
CA PHE A 96 16.84 -0.41 5.64
C PHE A 96 18.33 -0.30 5.30
N MET A 97 19.02 -1.43 5.08
CA MET A 97 20.43 -1.42 4.65
C MET A 97 20.63 -0.68 3.32
N LEU A 98 19.79 -0.94 2.31
CA LEU A 98 19.81 -0.23 1.02
C LEU A 98 19.57 1.27 1.17
N THR A 99 18.71 1.65 2.12
CA THR A 99 18.43 3.05 2.44
C THR A 99 19.63 3.72 3.10
N GLY A 100 20.27 3.03 4.04
CA GLY A 100 21.53 3.47 4.66
C GLY A 100 22.64 3.66 3.62
N PHE A 101 22.80 2.71 2.68
CA PHE A 101 23.79 2.79 1.60
C PHE A 101 23.68 4.08 0.77
N LEU A 102 22.46 4.46 0.37
CA LEU A 102 22.23 5.69 -0.40
C LEU A 102 22.56 6.96 0.38
N PHE A 103 22.27 6.99 1.69
CA PHE A 103 22.58 8.14 2.55
C PHE A 103 24.08 8.23 2.85
N TRP A 104 24.73 7.10 3.11
CA TRP A 104 26.17 7.04 3.33
C TRP A 104 26.95 7.54 2.12
N GLY A 105 26.54 7.14 0.91
CA GLY A 105 27.14 7.64 -0.33
C GLY A 105 27.00 9.16 -0.52
N LYS A 106 25.90 9.77 -0.06
CA LYS A 106 25.72 11.23 -0.09
C LYS A 106 26.61 11.94 0.94
N ALA A 107 26.73 11.38 2.14
CA ALA A 107 27.57 11.91 3.21
C ALA A 107 29.06 11.93 2.82
N LEU A 108 29.57 10.87 2.18
CA LEU A 108 30.95 10.80 1.69
C LEU A 108 31.28 11.85 0.62
N ARG A 109 30.28 12.36 -0.10
CA ARG A 109 30.46 13.43 -1.11
C ARG A 109 30.31 14.85 -0.53
N GLY A 110 30.36 15.01 0.78
CA GLY A 110 30.25 16.31 1.47
C GLY A 110 28.83 16.91 1.45
N ARG A 111 27.85 16.26 0.80
CA ARG A 111 26.44 16.66 0.85
C ARG A 111 25.81 16.09 2.12
N ARG A 112 25.75 16.91 3.17
CA ARG A 112 25.00 16.57 4.37
C ARG A 112 23.50 16.44 4.02
N PRO A 113 22.86 15.30 4.32
CA PRO A 113 21.42 15.16 4.13
C PRO A 113 20.70 16.11 5.10
N GLU A 114 19.98 17.10 4.57
CA GLU A 114 19.11 17.95 5.38
C GLU A 114 17.89 17.14 5.85
N PRO A 115 17.63 17.03 7.17
CA PRO A 115 16.56 16.18 7.69
C PRO A 115 15.15 16.64 7.26
N ILE A 116 14.93 17.95 7.19
CA ILE A 116 13.60 18.54 6.99
C ILE A 116 13.08 18.26 5.57
N PRO A 117 13.79 18.57 4.47
CA PRO A 117 13.32 18.27 3.12
C PRO A 117 13.13 16.77 2.87
N LEU A 118 13.97 15.93 3.49
CA LEU A 118 13.87 14.47 3.39
C LEU A 118 12.59 13.94 4.07
N LEU A 119 12.24 14.47 5.23
CA LEU A 119 11.03 14.08 5.96
C LEU A 119 9.77 14.58 5.23
N LEU A 120 9.78 15.83 4.77
CA LEU A 120 8.66 16.41 4.02
C LEU A 120 8.36 15.63 2.73
N GLY A 121 9.42 15.20 2.02
CA GLY A 121 9.29 14.34 0.85
C GLY A 121 8.67 12.97 1.15
N ARG A 122 8.94 12.41 2.33
CA ARG A 122 8.34 11.15 2.80
C ARG A 122 6.88 11.34 3.17
N ILE A 123 6.55 12.40 3.92
CA ILE A 123 5.17 12.74 4.30
C ILE A 123 4.30 12.91 3.06
N ARG A 124 4.75 13.71 2.08
CA ARG A 124 3.99 13.97 0.84
C ARG A 124 3.73 12.71 0.00
N ARG A 125 4.51 11.65 0.18
CA ARG A 125 4.36 10.38 -0.55
C ARG A 125 3.58 9.32 0.23
N ILE A 126 3.85 9.18 1.53
CA ILE A 126 3.27 8.14 2.39
C ILE A 126 1.86 8.53 2.84
N VAL A 127 1.64 9.78 3.24
CA VAL A 127 0.35 10.22 3.80
C VAL A 127 -0.82 10.05 2.81
N PRO A 128 -0.72 10.49 1.54
CA PRO A 128 -1.84 10.32 0.61
C PRO A 128 -2.17 8.85 0.35
N MET A 129 -1.14 8.01 0.27
CA MET A 129 -1.29 6.57 0.05
C MET A 129 -1.93 5.89 1.27
N TYR A 130 -1.53 6.28 2.48
CA TYR A 130 -2.08 5.73 3.73
C TYR A 130 -3.55 6.13 3.92
N LEU A 131 -3.88 7.40 3.66
CA LEU A 131 -5.26 7.89 3.69
C LEU A 131 -6.14 7.19 2.65
N ALA A 132 -5.63 6.96 1.44
CA ALA A 132 -6.35 6.22 0.42
C ALA A 132 -6.58 4.76 0.82
N ALA A 133 -5.55 4.05 1.30
CA ALA A 133 -5.66 2.66 1.73
C ALA A 133 -6.63 2.51 2.92
N GLY A 134 -6.50 3.35 3.94
CA GLY A 134 -7.41 3.37 5.10
C GLY A 134 -8.85 3.76 4.73
N GLY A 135 -9.01 4.69 3.79
CA GLY A 135 -10.33 5.05 3.26
C GLY A 135 -11.00 3.88 2.52
N VAL A 136 -10.24 3.16 1.70
CA VAL A 136 -10.74 1.98 0.98
C VAL A 136 -11.13 0.87 1.96
N THR A 137 -10.29 0.55 2.95
CA THR A 137 -10.63 -0.48 3.95
C THR A 137 -11.85 -0.08 4.77
N PHE A 138 -11.98 1.19 5.15
CA PHE A 138 -13.17 1.72 5.83
C PHE A 138 -14.44 1.57 4.97
N ILE A 139 -14.39 1.95 3.69
CA ILE A 139 -15.51 1.81 2.76
C ILE A 139 -15.91 0.33 2.59
N ILE A 140 -14.94 -0.56 2.41
CA ILE A 140 -15.19 -2.00 2.27
C ILE A 140 -15.83 -2.57 3.55
N ALA A 141 -15.32 -2.21 4.73
CA ALA A 141 -15.89 -2.62 6.00
C ALA A 141 -17.35 -2.15 6.14
N ARG A 142 -17.66 -0.92 5.73
CA ARG A 142 -19.02 -0.37 5.72
C ARG A 142 -19.95 -1.09 4.73
N ALA A 143 -19.45 -1.42 3.54
CA ALA A 143 -20.22 -2.08 2.50
C ALA A 143 -20.53 -3.54 2.83
N LEU A 144 -19.60 -4.26 3.46
CA LEU A 144 -19.75 -5.68 3.80
C LEU A 144 -20.40 -5.90 5.19
N GLY A 145 -20.19 -5.01 6.15
CA GLY A 145 -20.68 -5.12 7.53
C GLY A 145 -22.15 -4.74 7.75
N GLY A 146 -22.97 -4.62 6.70
CA GLY A 146 -24.42 -4.45 6.83
C GLY A 146 -24.91 -3.11 7.40
N GLY A 147 -24.07 -2.09 7.43
CA GLY A 147 -24.54 -0.74 7.76
C GLY A 147 -24.60 -0.40 9.25
N SER A 148 -24.50 -1.34 10.20
CA SER A 148 -24.52 -0.99 11.62
C SER A 148 -23.13 -0.52 12.10
N PRO A 149 -23.01 0.70 12.65
CA PRO A 149 -21.78 1.09 13.34
C PRO A 149 -21.58 0.20 14.58
N PRO A 150 -20.33 -0.09 14.97
CA PRO A 150 -20.04 -0.62 16.30
C PRO A 150 -20.70 0.28 17.36
N PRO A 151 -21.21 -0.26 18.48
CA PRO A 151 -21.81 0.57 19.51
C PRO A 151 -20.73 1.46 20.15
N GLY A 152 -20.77 2.76 19.85
CA GLY A 152 -19.80 3.77 20.29
C GLY A 152 -19.87 5.04 19.42
N ASP A 153 -19.20 6.12 19.84
CA ASP A 153 -19.20 7.39 19.10
C ASP A 153 -18.54 7.23 17.71
N THR A 154 -18.70 8.21 16.83
CA THR A 154 -18.04 8.24 15.50
C THR A 154 -16.52 8.16 15.60
N LEU A 155 -15.96 8.66 16.70
CA LEU A 155 -14.53 8.55 17.02
C LEU A 155 -14.15 7.12 17.42
N ASP A 156 -14.95 6.43 18.21
CA ASP A 156 -14.67 5.05 18.63
C ASP A 156 -14.68 4.10 17.45
N SER A 157 -15.64 4.30 16.54
CA SER A 157 -15.74 3.54 15.31
C SER A 157 -14.62 3.87 14.30
N LEU A 158 -14.13 5.11 14.26
CA LEU A 158 -12.92 5.47 13.51
C LEU A 158 -11.66 4.83 14.12
N LEU A 159 -11.51 4.86 15.45
CA LEU A 159 -10.39 4.26 16.17
C LEU A 159 -10.38 2.73 16.01
N LEU A 160 -11.56 2.10 16.03
CA LEU A 160 -11.71 0.67 15.79
C LEU A 160 -11.23 0.29 14.37
N VAL A 161 -11.63 1.05 13.34
CA VAL A 161 -11.22 0.78 11.96
C VAL A 161 -9.76 1.11 11.72
N ILE A 162 -9.24 2.21 12.28
CA ILE A 162 -7.82 2.59 12.17
C ILE A 162 -6.93 1.57 12.89
N SER A 163 -7.39 1.03 14.02
CA SER A 163 -6.71 -0.06 14.71
C SER A 163 -6.86 -1.41 14.00
N GLY A 164 -7.76 -1.54 13.02
CA GLY A 164 -8.01 -2.79 12.31
C GLY A 164 -8.60 -3.89 13.20
N GLY A 165 -9.29 -3.54 14.28
CA GLY A 165 -9.84 -4.49 15.26
C GLY A 165 -8.81 -5.08 16.24
N PHE A 166 -7.57 -4.56 16.26
CA PHE A 166 -6.51 -5.09 17.15
C PHE A 166 -6.85 -5.01 18.65
N PHE A 167 -7.70 -4.07 19.06
CA PHE A 167 -8.00 -3.82 20.48
C PHE A 167 -9.16 -4.65 21.06
N GLU A 168 -9.89 -5.44 20.26
CA GLU A 168 -10.96 -6.31 20.77
C GLU A 168 -10.48 -7.71 21.19
N TYR A 169 -9.26 -8.11 20.83
CA TYR A 169 -8.69 -9.36 21.32
C TYR A 169 -7.96 -9.10 22.64
N PRO A 170 -8.37 -9.71 23.77
CA PRO A 170 -7.58 -9.62 24.99
C PRO A 170 -6.22 -10.21 24.69
N PHE A 171 -5.17 -9.40 24.83
CA PHE A 171 -3.80 -9.88 24.86
C PHE A 171 -3.68 -10.84 26.05
N GLN A 172 -3.91 -12.14 25.81
CA GLN A 172 -3.46 -13.17 26.72
C GLN A 172 -1.95 -13.29 26.50
N ILE A 173 -1.22 -12.44 27.23
CA ILE A 173 0.21 -12.61 27.47
C ILE A 173 0.40 -13.81 28.39
#